data_AF-A0A340XDP6-F1
#
_entry.id   AF-A0A340XDP6-F1
#
_cell.length_a   1.000
_cell.length_b   1.000
_cell.length_c   1.000
_cell.angle_alpha   90.00
_cell.angle_beta   90.00
_cell.angle_gamma   90.00
#
_symmetry.space_group_name_H-M   'P 1'
#
loop_
_entity.id
_entity.type
_entity.pdbx_description
1 polymer ?
#
loop_
_entity_poly.entity_id
_entity_poly.type
_entity_poly.pdbx_seq_one_letter_code
_entity_poly.pdbx_strand_id
1 'polypeptide(L)'
;MNSIKSFSDHTQCGRLEVHLVGGFSDDRQLSQKLTHQLLSEFDRQEDDIHLVTLCVTELNDQEENENHFPVIYGIAVNIKTSEIYRASFQDRGPEEELRATRALTGGPMISIYDAETEQLRIGPYSWMPFPHVDFWLQQDDKQILENLSTSPLAEPPHFVKHIRSTLMFLKKYPSPANTLFLGNKALLYKKNEDGLWEKISSPGS
;
A
#
# COMPACT_ATOMS: atom_id res chain seq x y z
N MET A 1 -9.39 -14.43 -1.59
CA MET A 1 -10.63 -14.29 -0.81
C MET A 1 -10.55 -14.71 0.67
N ASN A 2 -9.42 -15.25 1.14
CA ASN A 2 -9.37 -15.87 2.47
C ASN A 2 -9.60 -14.90 3.64
N SER A 3 -9.30 -13.60 3.48
CA SER A 3 -9.47 -12.59 4.54
C SER A 3 -10.92 -12.20 4.80
N ILE A 4 -11.79 -12.16 3.77
CA ILE A 4 -13.22 -11.88 3.99
C ILE A 4 -13.95 -13.14 4.47
N LYS A 5 -13.55 -14.30 3.96
CA LYS A 5 -14.11 -15.61 4.34
C LYS A 5 -13.72 -16.07 5.75
N SER A 6 -12.73 -15.45 6.39
CA SER A 6 -12.37 -15.79 7.78
C SER A 6 -13.40 -15.33 8.81
N PHE A 7 -14.34 -14.46 8.43
CA PHE A 7 -15.44 -14.03 9.29
C PHE A 7 -16.62 -15.00 9.15
N SER A 8 -16.87 -15.81 10.19
CA SER A 8 -17.89 -16.88 10.19
C SER A 8 -19.33 -16.38 10.33
N ASP A 9 -19.53 -15.18 10.88
CA ASP A 9 -20.80 -14.80 11.51
C ASP A 9 -21.86 -14.28 10.52
N HIS A 10 -21.50 -14.12 9.23
CA HIS A 10 -22.36 -13.49 8.22
C HIS A 10 -22.55 -14.30 6.94
N THR A 11 -22.26 -15.60 6.96
CA THR A 11 -22.37 -16.47 5.78
C THR A 11 -23.78 -16.57 5.17
N GLN A 12 -24.81 -16.02 5.82
CA GLN A 12 -26.21 -16.10 5.38
C GLN A 12 -26.87 -14.74 5.04
N CYS A 13 -26.19 -13.61 5.25
CA CYS A 13 -26.75 -12.27 5.01
C CYS A 13 -25.82 -11.39 4.18
N GLY A 14 -26.39 -10.62 3.25
CA GLY A 14 -25.63 -9.72 2.38
C GLY A 14 -25.05 -10.41 1.13
N ARG A 15 -24.04 -9.80 0.52
CA ARG A 15 -23.33 -10.29 -0.67
C ARG A 15 -21.92 -9.73 -0.73
N LEU A 16 -21.06 -10.30 -1.55
CA LEU A 16 -19.71 -9.76 -1.79
C LEU A 16 -19.79 -8.62 -2.79
N GLU A 17 -19.33 -7.44 -2.39
CA GLU A 17 -19.23 -6.26 -3.23
C GLU A 17 -17.76 -5.87 -3.41
N VAL A 18 -17.35 -5.60 -4.65
CA VAL A 18 -15.98 -5.18 -4.99
C VAL A 18 -15.98 -3.80 -5.64
N HIS A 19 -14.98 -2.99 -5.25
CA HIS A 19 -14.79 -1.63 -5.71
C HIS A 19 -13.33 -1.48 -6.17
N LEU A 20 -13.14 -1.07 -7.41
CA LEU A 20 -11.84 -0.84 -8.03
C LEU A 20 -11.72 0.64 -8.41
N VAL A 21 -10.71 1.31 -7.88
CA VAL A 21 -10.43 2.73 -8.14
C VAL A 21 -8.92 2.94 -8.30
N GLY A 22 -8.51 3.71 -9.31
CA GLY A 22 -7.10 4.09 -9.51
C GLY A 22 -6.54 3.74 -10.88
N GLY A 23 -5.27 4.08 -11.09
CA GLY A 23 -4.67 4.05 -12.43
C GLY A 23 -5.21 5.19 -13.31
N PHE A 24 -4.68 5.29 -14.52
CA PHE A 24 -5.04 6.29 -15.53
C PHE A 24 -4.67 5.76 -16.92
N SER A 25 -4.83 6.54 -17.99
CA SER A 25 -4.37 6.17 -19.33
C SER A 25 -2.85 6.36 -19.45
N ASP A 26 -2.07 5.51 -18.77
CA ASP A 26 -0.60 5.62 -18.78
C ASP A 26 0.06 5.05 -20.04
N ASP A 27 1.13 5.70 -20.51
CA ASP A 27 1.89 5.32 -21.73
C ASP A 27 2.38 3.88 -21.74
N ARG A 28 2.60 3.29 -20.56
CA ARG A 28 3.16 1.95 -20.37
C ARG A 28 2.07 0.87 -20.27
N GLN A 29 0.80 1.24 -20.38
CA GLN A 29 -0.37 0.36 -20.26
C GLN A 29 -0.40 -0.45 -18.96
N LEU A 30 0.25 0.04 -17.90
CA LEU A 30 0.33 -0.66 -16.61
C LEU A 30 -1.02 -0.69 -15.92
N SER A 31 -1.76 0.43 -15.94
CA SER A 31 -3.10 0.53 -15.36
C SER A 31 -4.07 -0.41 -16.07
N GLN A 32 -4.09 -0.39 -17.40
CA GLN A 32 -4.95 -1.26 -18.20
C GLN A 32 -4.65 -2.75 -17.95
N LYS A 33 -3.36 -3.11 -17.91
CA LYS A 33 -2.91 -4.47 -17.62
C LYS A 33 -3.36 -4.92 -16.23
N LEU A 34 -3.19 -4.07 -15.21
CA LEU A 34 -3.59 -4.40 -13.84
C LEU A 34 -5.12 -4.52 -13.73
N THR A 35 -5.88 -3.62 -14.35
CA THR A 35 -7.35 -3.70 -14.42
C THR A 35 -7.81 -5.02 -15.01
N HIS A 36 -7.25 -5.42 -16.15
CA HIS A 36 -7.57 -6.70 -16.78
C HIS A 36 -7.25 -7.89 -15.86
N GLN A 37 -6.07 -7.89 -15.24
CA GLN A 37 -5.68 -8.94 -14.30
C GLN A 37 -6.64 -9.03 -13.11
N LEU A 38 -6.96 -7.91 -12.46
CA LEU A 38 -7.85 -7.89 -11.30
C LEU A 38 -9.26 -8.38 -11.65
N LEU A 39 -9.85 -7.85 -12.73
CA LEU A 39 -11.18 -8.28 -13.18
C LEU A 39 -11.20 -9.78 -13.51
N SER A 40 -10.16 -10.25 -14.20
CA SER A 40 -10.05 -11.66 -14.59
C SER A 40 -9.86 -12.60 -13.39
N GLU A 41 -9.09 -12.20 -12.39
CA GLU A 41 -8.92 -13.00 -11.16
C GLU A 41 -10.17 -13.03 -10.28
N PHE A 42 -10.94 -11.93 -10.24
CA PHE A 42 -12.23 -11.90 -9.53
C PHE A 42 -13.32 -12.70 -10.23
N ASP A 43 -13.39 -12.64 -11.56
CA ASP A 43 -14.36 -13.40 -12.37
C ASP A 43 -14.17 -14.93 -12.25
N ARG A 44 -12.96 -15.39 -11.96
CA ARG A 44 -12.64 -16.82 -11.77
C ARG A 44 -13.05 -17.38 -10.40
N GLN A 45 -13.52 -16.56 -9.49
CA GLN A 45 -13.86 -17.02 -8.15
C GLN A 45 -15.19 -17.77 -8.16
N GLU A 46 -15.35 -18.72 -7.24
CA GLU A 46 -16.60 -19.50 -7.13
C GLU A 46 -17.76 -18.69 -6.55
N ASP A 47 -17.46 -17.70 -5.70
CA ASP A 47 -18.47 -16.86 -5.08
C ASP A 47 -18.95 -15.76 -6.04
N ASP A 48 -20.23 -15.40 -5.94
CA ASP A 48 -20.77 -14.24 -6.67
C ASP A 48 -20.19 -12.94 -6.10
N ILE A 49 -19.33 -12.28 -6.89
CA ILE A 49 -18.76 -10.98 -6.56
C ILE A 49 -19.44 -9.91 -7.41
N HIS A 50 -20.13 -8.99 -6.76
CA HIS A 50 -20.79 -7.88 -7.42
C HIS A 50 -19.81 -6.71 -7.60
N LEU A 51 -19.48 -6.38 -8.85
CA LEU A 51 -18.73 -5.17 -9.17
C LEU A 51 -19.62 -3.93 -8.98
N VAL A 52 -19.37 -3.17 -7.92
CA VAL A 52 -20.19 -2.00 -7.53
C VAL A 52 -19.54 -0.68 -7.95
N THR A 53 -18.21 -0.61 -7.97
CA THR A 53 -17.49 0.59 -8.44
C THR A 53 -16.34 0.18 -9.33
N LEU A 54 -16.29 0.78 -10.53
CA LEU A 54 -15.18 0.67 -11.46
C LEU A 54 -14.82 2.08 -11.93
N CYS A 55 -13.80 2.68 -11.32
CA CYS A 55 -13.26 3.99 -11.69
C CYS A 55 -11.74 3.84 -11.82
N VAL A 56 -11.33 3.15 -12.88
CA VAL A 56 -9.94 2.78 -13.14
C VAL A 56 -9.51 3.15 -14.54
N THR A 57 -8.19 3.22 -14.78
CA THR A 57 -7.60 3.42 -16.11
C THR A 57 -8.25 4.64 -16.81
N GLU A 58 -8.91 4.47 -17.95
CA GLU A 58 -9.52 5.55 -18.72
C GLU A 58 -10.66 6.26 -17.96
N LEU A 59 -11.32 5.57 -17.03
CA LEU A 59 -12.40 6.15 -16.21
C LEU A 59 -11.88 7.02 -15.07
N ASN A 60 -10.58 6.97 -14.79
CA ASN A 60 -9.91 7.79 -13.79
C ASN A 60 -8.86 8.72 -14.42
N ASP A 61 -8.89 8.91 -15.73
CA ASP A 61 -7.92 9.71 -16.47
C ASP A 61 -8.32 11.19 -16.58
N GLN A 62 -7.33 12.07 -16.53
CA GLN A 62 -7.44 13.47 -16.95
C GLN A 62 -6.21 13.84 -17.77
N GLU A 63 -6.42 14.65 -18.81
CA GLU A 63 -5.34 15.15 -19.66
C GLU A 63 -5.08 16.64 -19.36
N GLU A 64 -3.81 16.98 -19.13
CA GLU A 64 -3.35 18.35 -18.97
C GLU A 64 -2.06 18.55 -19.79
N ASN A 65 -2.09 19.50 -20.74
CA ASN A 65 -0.96 19.78 -21.64
C ASN A 65 -0.43 18.52 -22.35
N GLU A 66 -1.32 17.72 -22.94
CA GLU A 66 -1.00 16.44 -23.62
C GLU A 66 -0.38 15.36 -22.71
N ASN A 67 -0.41 15.55 -21.38
CA ASN A 67 0.03 14.56 -20.40
C ASN A 67 -1.17 14.01 -19.64
N HIS A 68 -1.16 12.70 -19.39
CA HIS A 68 -2.23 12.00 -18.69
C HIS A 68 -1.91 11.80 -17.21
N PHE A 69 -2.93 11.94 -16.36
CA PHE A 69 -2.82 11.85 -14.91
C PHE A 69 -4.05 11.16 -14.31
N PRO A 70 -3.94 10.50 -13.14
CA PRO A 70 -5.10 10.02 -12.44
C PRO A 70 -5.86 11.18 -11.77
N VAL A 71 -7.19 11.17 -11.88
CA VAL A 71 -8.10 12.09 -11.17
C VAL A 71 -8.17 11.73 -9.68
N ILE A 72 -8.25 10.44 -9.36
CA ILE A 72 -8.32 9.92 -7.98
C ILE A 72 -7.00 9.23 -7.63
N TYR A 73 -6.28 9.80 -6.66
CA TYR A 73 -5.06 9.23 -6.08
C TYR A 73 -5.31 8.43 -4.79
N GLY A 74 -6.43 8.66 -4.11
CA GLY A 74 -6.70 8.07 -2.80
C GLY A 74 -8.18 8.05 -2.46
N ILE A 75 -8.59 7.00 -1.75
CA ILE A 75 -9.95 6.80 -1.24
C ILE A 75 -9.90 6.39 0.23
N ALA A 76 -11.00 6.64 0.94
CA ALA A 76 -11.29 6.08 2.25
C ALA A 76 -12.57 5.26 2.19
N VAL A 77 -12.68 4.27 3.06
CA VAL A 77 -13.90 3.46 3.25
C VAL A 77 -14.30 3.53 4.72
N ASN A 78 -15.51 3.99 4.98
CA ASN A 78 -16.08 3.95 6.33
C ASN A 78 -16.64 2.56 6.61
N ILE A 79 -16.01 1.81 7.52
CA ILE A 79 -16.36 0.42 7.81
C ILE A 79 -17.79 0.28 8.37
N LYS A 80 -18.33 1.31 9.04
CA LYS A 80 -19.68 1.25 9.64
C LYS A 80 -20.79 1.53 8.65
N THR A 81 -20.56 2.45 7.70
CA THR A 81 -21.58 2.92 6.74
C THR A 81 -21.39 2.36 5.33
N SER A 82 -20.24 1.72 5.06
CA SER A 82 -19.80 1.25 3.75
C SER A 82 -19.59 2.36 2.71
N GLU A 83 -19.59 3.63 3.13
CA GLU A 83 -19.37 4.76 2.22
C GLU A 83 -17.91 4.81 1.73
N ILE A 84 -17.75 5.00 0.42
CA ILE A 84 -16.46 5.17 -0.25
C ILE A 84 -16.38 6.59 -0.79
N TYR A 85 -15.31 7.30 -0.47
CA TYR A 85 -15.12 8.70 -0.87
C TYR A 85 -13.64 9.02 -1.12
N ARG A 86 -13.39 10.06 -1.94
CA ARG A 86 -12.05 10.55 -2.24
C ARG A 86 -11.40 11.09 -0.96
N ALA A 87 -10.15 10.74 -0.71
CA ALA A 87 -9.44 11.13 0.50
C ALA A 87 -7.93 11.27 0.28
N SER A 88 -7.29 12.09 1.12
CA SER A 88 -5.83 12.22 1.20
C SER A 88 -5.39 12.09 2.66
N PHE A 89 -4.28 11.39 2.89
CA PHE A 89 -3.80 11.07 4.24
C PHE A 89 -2.43 11.71 4.47
N GLN A 90 -2.37 12.63 5.43
CA GLN A 90 -1.12 13.25 5.86
C GLN A 90 -0.38 12.37 6.87
N ASP A 91 -1.10 11.74 7.80
CA ASP A 91 -0.55 10.74 8.73
C ASP A 91 -0.78 9.33 8.16
N ARG A 92 0.33 8.63 7.87
CA ARG A 92 0.35 7.28 7.28
C ARG A 92 1.08 6.27 8.18
N GLY A 93 1.44 6.70 9.39
CA GLY A 93 2.16 5.89 10.36
C GLY A 93 1.30 4.77 10.98
N PRO A 94 1.91 3.94 11.84
CA PRO A 94 3.31 3.94 12.24
C PRO A 94 4.22 3.19 11.25
N GLU A 95 5.54 3.27 11.49
CA GLU A 95 6.58 2.52 10.74
C GLU A 95 6.54 2.74 9.22
N GLU A 96 6.23 3.97 8.78
CA GLU A 96 6.02 4.30 7.37
C GLU A 96 7.24 3.95 6.51
N GLU A 97 8.44 4.38 6.89
CA GLU A 97 9.67 4.12 6.14
C GLU A 97 10.05 2.64 6.13
N LEU A 98 9.83 1.92 7.23
CA LEU A 98 10.07 0.46 7.33
C LEU A 98 9.14 -0.30 6.37
N ARG A 99 7.86 0.07 6.32
CA ARG A 99 6.86 -0.53 5.44
C ARG A 99 7.11 -0.19 3.97
N ALA A 100 7.46 1.07 3.68
CA ALA A 100 7.82 1.52 2.33
C ALA A 100 9.08 0.81 1.82
N THR A 101 10.10 0.68 2.67
CA THR A 101 11.34 -0.01 2.36
C THR A 101 11.09 -1.46 1.97
N ARG A 102 10.29 -2.17 2.76
CA ARG A 102 9.91 -3.55 2.47
C ARG A 102 9.30 -3.69 1.07
N ALA A 103 8.38 -2.78 0.71
CA ALA A 103 7.77 -2.78 -0.62
C ALA A 103 8.80 -2.49 -1.73
N LEU A 104 9.65 -1.48 -1.53
CA LEU A 104 10.71 -1.11 -2.50
C LEU A 104 11.72 -2.25 -2.74
N THR A 105 11.98 -3.08 -1.71
CA THR A 105 12.84 -4.28 -1.83
C THR A 105 12.15 -5.48 -2.48
N GLY A 106 10.90 -5.34 -2.93
CA GLY A 106 10.16 -6.41 -3.61
C GLY A 106 9.44 -7.38 -2.66
N GLY A 107 9.16 -6.98 -1.42
CA GLY A 107 8.37 -7.81 -0.50
C GLY A 107 6.95 -8.06 -1.05
N PRO A 108 6.37 -9.27 -0.91
CA PRO A 108 5.07 -9.61 -1.48
C PRO A 108 3.90 -8.87 -0.81
N MET A 109 2.67 -9.06 -1.26
CA MET A 109 1.49 -8.59 -0.52
C MET A 109 1.39 -9.27 0.86
N ILE A 110 1.00 -8.54 1.90
CA ILE A 110 0.83 -9.06 3.28
C ILE A 110 -0.42 -8.48 3.94
N SER A 111 -1.03 -9.25 4.85
CA SER A 111 -1.99 -8.71 5.81
C SER A 111 -1.23 -8.07 6.98
N ILE A 112 -1.68 -6.88 7.40
CA ILE A 112 -1.01 -6.09 8.46
C ILE A 112 -1.84 -5.91 9.72
N TYR A 113 -3.14 -6.21 9.67
CA TYR A 113 -4.06 -5.93 10.77
C TYR A 113 -4.79 -7.21 11.20
N ASP A 114 -4.82 -7.42 12.51
CA ASP A 114 -5.58 -8.46 13.17
C ASP A 114 -6.79 -7.81 13.85
N ALA A 115 -7.97 -8.07 13.29
CA ALA A 115 -9.22 -7.49 13.77
C ALA A 115 -9.73 -8.13 15.07
N GLU A 116 -9.36 -9.38 15.37
CA GLU A 116 -9.79 -10.05 16.59
C GLU A 116 -9.09 -9.46 17.80
N THR A 117 -7.79 -9.22 17.69
CA THR A 117 -7.00 -8.62 18.76
C THR A 117 -6.89 -7.10 18.67
N GLU A 118 -7.42 -6.51 17.60
CA GLU A 118 -7.34 -5.09 17.23
C GLU A 118 -5.90 -4.57 17.09
N GLN A 119 -4.98 -5.40 16.60
CA GLN A 119 -3.55 -5.09 16.52
C GLN A 119 -3.08 -4.87 15.09
N LEU A 120 -2.34 -3.78 14.89
CA LEU A 120 -1.48 -3.64 13.73
C LEU A 120 -0.16 -4.39 13.99
N ARG A 121 0.20 -5.31 13.08
CA ARG A 121 1.35 -6.21 13.19
C ARG A 121 2.33 -5.90 12.07
N ILE A 122 3.47 -5.30 12.41
CA ILE A 122 4.50 -4.92 11.44
C ILE A 122 5.69 -5.86 11.58
N GLY A 123 5.99 -6.59 10.50
CA GLY A 123 7.10 -7.53 10.46
C GLY A 123 6.82 -8.88 11.14
N PRO A 124 7.88 -9.66 11.42
CA PRO A 124 9.27 -9.37 11.06
C PRO A 124 9.47 -9.32 9.54
N TYR A 125 10.30 -8.37 9.08
CA TYR A 125 10.69 -8.27 7.67
C TYR A 125 12.16 -8.62 7.51
N SER A 126 12.48 -9.13 6.33
CA SER A 126 13.85 -9.41 5.92
C SER A 126 14.02 -9.00 4.46
N TRP A 127 15.17 -8.43 4.16
CA TRP A 127 15.60 -8.11 2.80
C TRP A 127 17.13 -8.19 2.72
N MET A 128 17.63 -8.27 1.50
CA MET A 128 19.04 -8.13 1.18
C MET A 128 19.39 -6.65 0.96
N PRO A 129 20.67 -6.27 1.09
CA PRO A 129 21.10 -4.90 0.84
C PRO A 129 20.64 -4.39 -0.53
N PHE A 130 20.04 -3.21 -0.57
CA PHE A 130 19.52 -2.63 -1.81
C PHE A 130 20.67 -2.26 -2.76
N PRO A 131 20.66 -2.73 -4.03
CA PRO A 131 21.74 -2.45 -4.97
C PRO A 131 21.96 -0.95 -5.18
N HIS A 132 23.22 -0.51 -5.08
CA HIS A 132 23.64 0.85 -5.41
C HIS A 132 22.88 1.97 -4.66
N VAL A 133 22.47 1.73 -3.41
CA VAL A 133 21.69 2.70 -2.62
C VAL A 133 22.37 4.08 -2.53
N ASP A 134 23.69 4.13 -2.35
CA ASP A 134 24.45 5.39 -2.31
C ASP A 134 24.43 6.15 -3.64
N PHE A 135 24.48 5.42 -4.76
CA PHE A 135 24.39 6.02 -6.10
C PHE A 135 23.01 6.65 -6.31
N TRP A 136 21.93 5.95 -5.96
CA TRP A 136 20.57 6.46 -6.10
C TRP A 136 20.32 7.69 -5.23
N LEU A 137 20.84 7.71 -4.01
CA LEU A 137 20.73 8.87 -3.11
C LEU A 137 21.41 10.13 -3.66
N GLN A 138 22.41 9.99 -4.54
CA GLN A 138 23.13 11.10 -5.17
C GLN A 138 22.47 11.59 -6.47
N GLN A 139 21.52 10.86 -7.04
CA GLN A 139 20.86 11.26 -8.27
C GLN A 139 19.98 12.49 -8.06
N ASP A 140 19.75 13.25 -9.14
CA ASP A 140 18.77 14.33 -9.14
C ASP A 140 17.33 13.78 -9.13
N ASP A 141 16.36 14.68 -8.93
CA ASP A 141 14.96 14.31 -8.79
C ASP A 141 14.39 13.71 -10.09
N LYS A 142 14.87 14.17 -11.24
CA LYS A 142 14.46 13.66 -12.55
C LYS A 142 14.88 12.21 -12.74
N GLN A 143 16.14 11.89 -12.44
CA GLN A 143 16.65 10.52 -12.50
C GLN A 143 15.93 9.58 -11.53
N ILE A 144 15.57 10.06 -10.33
CA ILE A 144 14.77 9.27 -9.40
C ILE A 144 13.37 8.98 -9.98
N LEU A 145 12.68 10.00 -10.52
CA LEU A 145 11.38 9.82 -11.14
C LEU A 145 11.46 8.84 -12.31
N GLU A 146 12.36 9.08 -13.27
CA GLU A 146 12.45 8.28 -14.50
C GLU A 146 12.77 6.80 -14.25
N ASN A 147 13.56 6.48 -13.22
CA ASN A 147 14.06 5.13 -12.98
C ASN A 147 13.38 4.40 -11.81
N LEU A 148 12.82 5.11 -10.83
CA LEU A 148 12.22 4.52 -9.62
C LEU A 148 10.70 4.71 -9.54
N SER A 149 10.08 5.43 -10.49
CA SER A 149 8.63 5.49 -10.68
C SER A 149 8.16 4.67 -11.89
N THR A 150 6.92 4.18 -11.80
CA THR A 150 6.20 3.59 -12.93
C THR A 150 5.69 4.64 -13.92
N SER A 151 5.47 5.88 -13.48
CA SER A 151 4.83 6.97 -14.22
C SER A 151 5.44 8.33 -13.85
N PRO A 152 6.65 8.67 -14.35
CA PRO A 152 7.47 9.78 -13.86
C PRO A 152 6.79 11.15 -13.84
N LEU A 153 5.89 11.41 -14.80
CA LEU A 153 5.17 12.69 -14.90
C LEU A 153 3.93 12.74 -13.99
N ALA A 154 3.35 11.60 -13.62
CA ALA A 154 2.08 11.52 -12.91
C ALA A 154 2.20 11.32 -11.39
N GLU A 155 3.43 11.28 -10.87
CA GLU A 155 3.67 11.10 -9.44
C GLU A 155 3.27 12.33 -8.61
N PRO A 156 2.78 12.15 -7.37
CA PRO A 156 2.51 13.25 -6.47
C PRO A 156 3.76 14.11 -6.19
N PRO A 157 3.63 15.41 -5.88
CA PRO A 157 4.77 16.32 -5.63
C PRO A 157 5.76 15.87 -4.55
N HIS A 158 5.35 14.97 -3.65
CA HIS A 158 6.17 14.47 -2.54
C HIS A 158 6.84 13.11 -2.82
N PHE A 159 6.67 12.54 -4.01
CA PHE A 159 7.18 11.22 -4.37
C PHE A 159 8.70 11.09 -4.16
N VAL A 160 9.49 11.99 -4.76
CA VAL A 160 10.96 11.92 -4.68
C VAL A 160 11.44 12.05 -3.24
N LYS A 161 10.84 12.94 -2.45
CA LYS A 161 11.15 13.09 -1.03
C LYS A 161 10.91 11.78 -0.26
N HIS A 162 9.79 11.10 -0.54
CA HIS A 162 9.47 9.82 0.09
C HIS A 162 10.44 8.71 -0.33
N ILE A 163 10.79 8.60 -1.62
CA ILE A 163 11.79 7.65 -2.11
C ILE A 163 13.16 7.89 -1.46
N ARG A 164 13.60 9.15 -1.35
CA ARG A 164 14.87 9.48 -0.68
C ARG A 164 14.86 9.06 0.80
N SER A 165 13.77 9.29 1.52
CA SER A 165 13.62 8.81 2.92
C SER A 165 13.73 7.28 3.00
N THR A 166 13.06 6.59 2.07
CA THR A 166 13.08 5.12 1.97
C THR A 166 14.48 4.58 1.66
N LEU A 167 15.20 5.18 0.70
CA LEU A 167 16.59 4.81 0.38
C LEU A 167 17.54 5.08 1.55
N MET A 168 17.34 6.18 2.29
CA MET A 168 18.11 6.46 3.51
C MET A 168 17.86 5.40 4.59
N PHE A 169 16.62 4.94 4.74
CA PHE A 169 16.28 3.86 5.66
C PHE A 169 16.97 2.54 5.25
N LEU A 170 16.96 2.22 3.95
CA LEU A 170 17.68 1.07 3.40
C LEU A 170 19.17 1.10 3.67
N LYS A 171 19.79 2.26 3.44
CA LYS A 171 21.21 2.47 3.73
C LYS A 171 21.53 2.27 5.20
N LYS A 172 20.65 2.73 6.10
CA LYS A 172 20.81 2.58 7.55
C LYS A 172 20.57 1.14 8.03
N TYR A 173 19.63 0.42 7.42
CA TYR A 173 19.22 -0.93 7.79
C TYR A 173 19.28 -1.90 6.59
N PRO A 174 20.49 -2.27 6.13
CA PRO A 174 20.66 -3.15 4.98
C PRO A 174 20.22 -4.60 5.25
N SER A 175 20.11 -5.00 6.52
CA SER A 175 19.56 -6.29 6.97
C SER A 175 18.76 -6.11 8.27
N PRO A 176 17.42 -5.94 8.20
CA PRO A 176 16.59 -5.50 9.32
C PRO A 176 16.23 -6.62 10.29
N ALA A 177 16.27 -7.89 9.85
CA ALA A 177 15.70 -9.02 10.59
C ALA A 177 16.26 -9.14 12.03
N ASN A 178 17.57 -8.93 12.18
CA ASN A 178 18.25 -9.05 13.47
C ASN A 178 18.41 -7.70 14.22
N THR A 179 18.10 -6.58 13.58
CA THR A 179 18.35 -5.23 14.12
C THR A 179 17.07 -4.50 14.51
N LEU A 180 15.98 -4.73 13.78
CA LEU A 180 14.69 -4.07 13.99
C LEU A 180 13.65 -4.95 14.69
N PHE A 181 13.82 -6.28 14.64
CA PHE A 181 12.85 -7.25 15.16
C PHE A 181 13.48 -8.15 16.24
N LEU A 182 13.40 -7.72 17.51
CA LEU A 182 13.93 -8.49 18.64
C LEU A 182 13.27 -9.86 18.72
N GLY A 183 14.09 -10.92 18.72
CA GLY A 183 13.60 -12.30 18.78
C GLY A 183 12.71 -12.70 17.60
N ASN A 184 12.86 -12.06 16.44
CA ASN A 184 12.04 -12.27 15.26
C ASN A 184 10.54 -12.05 15.51
N LYS A 185 10.20 -11.11 16.42
CA LYS A 185 8.83 -10.74 16.75
C LYS A 185 8.39 -9.51 15.95
N ALA A 186 7.12 -9.50 15.57
CA ALA A 186 6.48 -8.34 14.97
C ALA A 186 6.44 -7.16 15.94
N LEU A 187 6.50 -5.94 15.41
CA LEU A 187 6.16 -4.73 16.15
C LEU A 187 4.64 -4.63 16.21
N LEU A 188 4.09 -4.51 17.42
CA LEU A 188 2.66 -4.50 17.65
C LEU A 188 2.20 -3.10 18.03
N TYR A 189 1.10 -2.66 17.44
CA TYR A 189 0.50 -1.35 17.71
C TYR A 189 -1.02 -1.50 17.94
N LYS A 190 -1.57 -0.69 18.85
CA LYS A 190 -3.01 -0.58 19.13
C LYS A 190 -3.45 0.87 19.11
N LYS A 191 -4.76 1.10 18.95
CA LYS A 191 -5.33 2.43 19.13
C LYS A 191 -5.42 2.77 20.62
N ASN A 192 -4.97 3.97 20.98
CA ASN A 192 -5.21 4.54 22.30
C ASN A 192 -6.60 5.17 22.38
N GLU A 193 -6.94 5.77 23.53
CA GLU A 193 -8.26 6.41 23.76
C GLU A 193 -8.54 7.57 22.78
N ASP A 194 -7.51 8.24 22.28
CA ASP A 194 -7.61 9.33 21.29
C ASP A 194 -7.69 8.82 19.85
N GLY A 195 -7.65 7.50 19.63
CA GLY A 195 -7.66 6.91 18.29
C GLY A 195 -6.31 7.01 17.54
N LEU A 196 -5.22 7.32 18.23
CA LEU A 196 -3.85 7.31 17.70
C LEU A 196 -3.20 5.94 17.86
N TRP A 197 -2.24 5.60 16.99
CA TRP A 197 -1.49 4.36 17.10
C TRP A 197 -0.41 4.46 18.19
N GLU A 198 -0.43 3.51 19.14
CA GLU A 198 0.54 3.39 20.21
C GLU A 198 1.21 2.01 20.17
N LYS A 199 2.53 1.97 20.37
CA LYS A 199 3.31 0.74 20.35
C LYS A 199 3.05 -0.07 21.63
N ILE A 200 2.74 -1.35 21.47
CA ILE A 200 2.56 -2.26 22.59
C ILE A 200 3.94 -2.79 23.00
N SER A 201 4.36 -2.47 24.21
CA SER A 201 5.56 -3.07 24.81
C SER A 201 5.33 -4.56 25.04
N SER A 202 6.25 -5.41 24.59
CA SER A 202 6.23 -6.82 25.00
C SER A 202 6.45 -6.88 26.52
N PRO A 203 5.62 -7.59 27.30
CA PRO A 203 5.92 -7.81 28.72
C PRO A 203 7.24 -8.60 28.82
N GLY A 204 8.28 -7.97 29.39
CA GLY A 204 9.59 -8.58 29.67
C GLY A 204 10.75 -8.09 28.78
N SER A 205 10.94 -6.77 28.66
CA SER A 205 12.26 -6.19 28.36
C SER A 205 12.98 -5.87 29.67
#